data_AF-A0A9E5BIZ3-F1
#
_entry.id   AF-A0A9E5BIZ3-F1
#
_cell.length_a   1.000
_cell.length_b   1.000
_cell.length_c   1.000
_cell.angle_alpha   90.00
_cell.angle_beta   90.00
_cell.angle_gamma   90.00
#
_symmetry.space_group_name_H-M   'P 1'
#
loop_
_entity.id
_entity.type
_entity.pdbx_description
1 polymer ?
#
loop_
_entity_poly.entity_id
_entity_poly.type
_entity_poly.pdbx_seq_one_letter_code
_entity_poly.pdbx_strand_id
1 'polypeptide(L)' 'FLTPKPITQDNLSEVVDAGWTDAETLCQGVTAGSVAACP' A
#
# COMPACT_ATOMS: atom_id res chain seq x y z
N PHE A 1 -12.91 3.51 21.21
CA PHE A 1 -11.67 4.01 20.59
C PHE A 1 -11.20 2.94 19.61
N LEU A 2 -10.80 3.32 18.40
CA LEU A 2 -10.23 2.36 17.44
C LEU A 2 -8.71 2.37 17.61
N THR A 3 -8.11 1.19 17.75
CA THR A 3 -6.66 1.06 17.82
C THR A 3 -6.05 1.44 16.47
N PRO A 4 -5.07 2.37 16.44
CA PRO A 4 -4.37 2.70 15.20
C PRO A 4 -3.73 1.44 14.60
N LYS A 5 -3.92 1.24 13.30
CA LYS A 5 -3.23 0.20 12.55
C LYS A 5 -2.02 0.83 11.85
N PRO A 6 -0.78 0.45 12.17
CA PRO A 6 0.40 1.01 11.52
C PRO A 6 0.43 0.57 10.05
N ILE A 7 0.85 1.47 9.16
CA ILE A 7 1.11 1.13 7.76
C ILE A 7 2.54 0.58 7.65
N THR A 8 2.68 -0.61 7.07
CA THR A 8 3.94 -1.31 6.81
C THR A 8 3.95 -1.81 5.36
N GLN A 9 5.12 -2.22 4.85
CA GLN A 9 5.20 -2.76 3.48
C GLN A 9 4.24 -3.93 3.24
N ASP A 10 3.98 -4.75 4.26
CA ASP A 10 3.14 -5.95 4.17
C ASP A 10 1.63 -5.63 4.05
N ASN A 11 1.20 -4.43 4.45
CA ASN A 11 -0.21 -4.05 4.48
C ASN A 11 -0.59 -2.89 3.55
N LEU A 12 0.32 -2.52 2.64
CA LEU A 12 0.09 -1.48 1.64
C LEU A 12 -1.11 -1.77 0.72
N SER A 13 -1.42 -3.04 0.47
CA SER A 13 -2.61 -3.42 -0.32
C SER A 13 -3.91 -2.94 0.33
N GLU A 14 -3.99 -2.92 1.67
CA GLU A 14 -5.18 -2.47 2.38
C GLU A 14 -5.44 -0.97 2.19
N VAL A 15 -4.40 -0.17 1.92
CA VAL A 15 -4.52 1.27 1.65
C VAL A 15 -5.17 1.51 0.28
N VAL A 16 -4.81 0.67 -0.70
CA VAL A 16 -5.42 0.69 -2.04
C VAL A 16 -6.85 0.17 -1.98
N ASP A 17 -7.08 -0.95 -1.29
CA ASP A 17 -8.40 -1.56 -1.13
C ASP A 17 -9.38 -0.64 -0.37
N ALA A 18 -8.86 0.11 0.61
CA ALA A 18 -9.62 1.12 1.34
C ALA A 18 -9.87 2.40 0.52
N GLY A 19 -9.30 2.51 -0.67
CA GLY A 19 -9.50 3.63 -1.60
C GLY A 19 -8.81 4.92 -1.16
N TRP A 20 -7.73 4.85 -0.38
CA TRP A 20 -6.99 6.05 0.06
C TRP A 20 -6.10 6.60 -1.06
N THR A 21 -5.62 5.72 -1.94
CA THR A 21 -4.83 6.05 -3.14
C THR A 21 -4.90 4.87 -4.13
N ASP A 22 -4.52 5.10 -5.38
CA ASP A 22 -4.39 4.04 -6.39
C ASP A 22 -2.99 3.39 -6.35
N ALA A 23 -2.89 2.17 -6.88
CA ALA A 23 -1.64 1.42 -6.91
C ALA A 23 -0.55 2.12 -7.76
N GLU A 24 -0.93 2.85 -8.81
CA GLU A 24 0.02 3.57 -9.66
C GLU A 24 0.74 4.66 -8.86
N THR A 25 -0.01 5.45 -8.11
CA THR A 25 0.48 6.52 -7.23
C THR A 25 1.28 5.95 -6.06
N LEU A 26 0.78 4.88 -5.44
CA LEU A 26 1.45 4.21 -4.32
C LEU A 26 2.84 3.66 -4.72
N CYS A 27 2.98 3.19 -5.95
CA CYS A 27 4.16 2.49 -6.43
C CYS A 27 5.11 3.38 -7.26
N GLN A 28 4.93 4.70 -7.25
CA GLN A 28 5.81 5.61 -7.98
C GLN A 28 7.27 5.50 -7.51
N GLY A 29 8.15 5.08 -8.43
CA GLY A 29 9.58 4.90 -8.14
C GLY A 29 9.93 3.62 -7.38
N VAL A 30 8.96 2.76 -7.08
CA VAL A 30 9.20 1.42 -6.54
C VAL A 30 9.61 0.50 -7.68
N THR A 31 10.59 -0.38 -7.43
CA THR A 31 10.96 -1.40 -8.41
C THR A 31 9.82 -2.41 -8.54
N ALA A 32 9.32 -2.65 -9.75
CA ALA A 32 8.24 -3.60 -10.00
C ALA A 32 8.54 -4.98 -9.37
N GLY A 33 7.56 -5.54 -8.67
CA GLY A 33 7.68 -6.82 -7.98
C GLY A 33 8.57 -6.83 -6.72
N SER A 34 9.16 -5.70 -6.30
CA SER A 34 9.90 -5.62 -5.04
C SER A 34 9.01 -5.54 -3.80
N VAL A 35 7.76 -5.12 -3.98
CA VAL A 35 6.73 -5.01 -2.94
C VAL A 35 5.50 -5.72 -3.46
N ALA A 36 4.88 -6.58 -2.66
CA ALA A 36 3.73 -7.38 -3.11
C ALA A 36 2.53 -6.53 -3.57
N ALA A 37 2.37 -5.32 -3.02
CA ALA A 37 1.35 -4.36 -3.42
C ALA A 37 1.64 -3.64 -4.74
N CYS A 38 2.87 -3.74 -5.26
CA CYS A 38 3.32 -3.08 -6.48
C CYS A 38 3.64 -4.12 -7.57
N PRO A 39 2.79 -4.24 -8.61
CA PRO A 39 3.01 -5.19 -9.71
C PRO A 39 4.29 -4.90 -10.51
#